data_AF-A0A0V0YCD1-F1
#
_entry.id   AF-A0A0V0YCD1-F1
#
_cell.length_a   1.000
_cell.length_b   1.000
_cell.length_c   1.000
_cell.angle_alpha   90.00
_cell.angle_beta   90.00
_cell.angle_gamma   90.00
#
_symmetry.space_group_name_H-M   'P 1'
#
loop_
_entity.id
_entity.type
_entity.pdbx_description
1 polymer ?
#
loop_
_entity_poly.entity_id
_entity_poly.type
_entity_poly.pdbx_seq_one_letter_code
_entity_poly.pdbx_strand_id
1 'polypeptide(L)'
;MTQNRLDFALDLMRRLPPQKCEGFLGCLIELVPDMCDGSVPIDRLRKIEIDANYAIEQYKDMYFDSGVSSVYAWDLDHSFACAILIKKDGDAKKMANGSWDSIHIIEVQEKSSGRSAHYKLTSTIMLWLLTESSGRPRIDLSGSLTRQSESDAPLVDSYSHVINMGKMIEEMENKMRGSLNTIYFGKTYDIISCLRSMETKQERDEQAQLQQELARAIHCRQDSFKKE
;
A
#
# COMPACT_ATOMS: atom_id res chain seq x y z
N MET A 1 -11.23 -23.31 20.20
CA MET A 1 -9.78 -23.62 20.23
C MET A 1 -9.08 -23.33 18.90
N THR A 2 -9.79 -23.35 17.76
CA THR A 2 -9.28 -23.01 16.42
C THR A 2 -8.93 -21.52 16.25
N GLN A 3 -9.72 -20.60 16.81
CA GLN A 3 -9.46 -19.14 16.75
C GLN A 3 -8.05 -18.75 17.24
N ASN A 4 -7.63 -19.26 18.40
CA ASN A 4 -6.31 -18.96 18.97
C ASN A 4 -5.15 -19.45 18.08
N ARG A 5 -5.31 -20.58 17.37
CA ARG A 5 -4.25 -21.11 16.50
C ARG A 5 -4.04 -20.22 15.28
N LEU A 6 -5.13 -19.68 14.73
CA LEU A 6 -5.07 -18.72 13.63
C LEU A 6 -4.40 -17.42 14.07
N ASP A 7 -4.75 -16.89 15.26
CA ASP A 7 -4.13 -15.67 15.78
C ASP A 7 -2.61 -15.81 15.98
N PHE A 8 -2.16 -16.97 16.48
CA PHE A 8 -0.72 -17.24 16.61
C PHE A 8 -0.03 -17.43 15.26
N ALA A 9 -0.68 -18.06 14.28
CA ALA A 9 -0.17 -18.19 12.93
C ALA A 9 -0.01 -16.82 12.25
N LEU A 10 -0.99 -15.94 12.43
CA LEU A 10 -0.96 -14.57 11.91
C LEU A 10 0.10 -13.72 12.61
N ASP A 11 0.25 -13.84 13.94
CA ASP A 11 1.33 -13.16 14.68
C ASP A 11 2.72 -13.63 14.23
N LEU A 12 2.88 -14.93 13.96
CA LEU A 12 4.11 -15.50 13.43
C LEU A 12 4.44 -14.91 12.04
N MET A 13 3.46 -14.87 11.13
CA MET A 13 3.65 -14.29 9.79
C MET A 13 4.00 -12.80 9.82
N ARG A 14 3.53 -12.05 10.82
CA ARG A 14 3.88 -10.62 10.99
C ARG A 14 5.31 -10.39 11.47
N ARG A 15 5.97 -11.38 12.06
CA ARG A 15 7.33 -11.28 12.61
C ARG A 15 8.40 -11.85 11.68
N LEU A 16 8.01 -12.67 10.71
CA LEU A 16 8.94 -13.34 9.81
C LEU A 16 9.35 -12.43 8.64
N PRO A 17 10.57 -12.64 8.08
CA PRO A 17 11.03 -11.87 6.93
C PRO A 17 10.08 -12.02 5.73
N PRO A 18 9.55 -10.92 5.17
CA PRO A 18 8.54 -10.98 4.10
C PRO A 18 9.07 -11.61 2.80
N GLN A 19 10.40 -11.65 2.62
CA GLN A 19 11.06 -12.23 1.44
C GLN A 19 10.91 -13.76 1.35
N LYS A 20 10.48 -14.43 2.43
CA LYS A 20 10.31 -15.89 2.50
C LYS A 20 8.87 -16.30 2.84
N CYS A 21 7.90 -15.41 2.64
CA CYS A 21 6.50 -15.66 2.97
C CYS A 21 5.96 -16.96 2.37
N GLU A 22 6.30 -17.30 1.13
CA GLU A 22 5.82 -18.53 0.47
C GLU A 22 6.28 -19.81 1.19
N GLY A 23 7.55 -19.87 1.59
CA GLY A 23 8.09 -21.02 2.31
C GLY A 23 7.48 -21.17 3.71
N PHE A 24 7.25 -20.04 4.39
CA PHE A 24 6.59 -20.03 5.68
C PHE A 24 5.11 -20.40 5.59
N LEU A 25 4.41 -19.93 4.55
CA LEU A 25 3.01 -20.27 4.30
C LEU A 25 2.86 -21.77 4.02
N GLY A 26 3.75 -22.36 3.21
CA GLY A 26 3.78 -23.79 2.92
C GLY A 26 3.94 -24.64 4.19
N CYS A 27 4.89 -24.26 5.06
CA CYS A 27 5.07 -24.93 6.35
C CYS A 27 3.84 -24.80 7.25
N LEU A 28 3.15 -23.66 7.21
CA LEU A 28 1.95 -23.40 8.01
C LEU A 28 0.75 -24.20 7.54
N ILE A 29 0.60 -24.37 6.22
CA ILE A 29 -0.43 -25.21 5.60
C ILE A 29 -0.21 -26.68 5.95
N GLU A 30 1.04 -27.16 5.90
CA GLU A 30 1.39 -28.52 6.36
C GLU A 30 1.11 -28.72 7.87
N LEU A 31 1.25 -27.66 8.67
CA LEU A 31 1.01 -27.71 10.11
C LEU A 31 -0.48 -27.77 10.48
N VAL A 32 -1.37 -27.25 9.62
CA VAL A 32 -2.82 -27.14 9.89
C VAL A 32 -3.66 -27.42 8.61
N PRO A 33 -3.77 -28.68 8.17
CA PRO A 33 -4.45 -29.04 6.92
C PRO A 33 -5.98 -28.86 6.96
N ASP A 34 -6.60 -28.88 8.15
CA ASP A 34 -8.07 -28.75 8.33
C ASP A 34 -8.61 -27.33 8.05
N MET A 35 -7.75 -26.37 7.69
CA MET A 35 -8.13 -24.98 7.40
C MET A 35 -8.43 -24.72 5.91
N CYS A 36 -8.41 -25.76 5.07
CA CYS A 36 -8.44 -25.64 3.60
C CYS A 36 -9.81 -25.85 2.95
N ASP A 37 -10.91 -25.96 3.70
CA ASP A 37 -12.26 -26.02 3.09
C ASP A 37 -12.61 -24.66 2.48
N GLY A 38 -12.51 -24.57 1.15
CA GLY A 38 -12.81 -23.37 0.38
C GLY A 38 -14.31 -23.19 0.17
N SER A 39 -14.84 -22.04 0.60
CA SER A 39 -16.20 -21.62 0.26
C SER A 39 -16.30 -21.20 -1.21
N VAL A 40 -17.30 -21.68 -1.94
CA VAL A 40 -17.59 -21.25 -3.32
C VAL A 40 -18.64 -20.13 -3.29
N PRO A 41 -18.44 -19.00 -4.00
CA PRO A 41 -19.40 -17.89 -4.02
C PRO A 41 -20.72 -18.26 -4.71
N ILE A 42 -21.81 -17.62 -4.27
CA ILE A 42 -23.14 -17.77 -4.88
C ILE A 42 -23.16 -17.20 -6.31
N ASP A 43 -24.00 -17.74 -7.21
CA ASP A 43 -24.06 -17.40 -8.64
C ASP A 43 -24.07 -15.88 -8.94
N ARG A 44 -24.83 -15.09 -8.17
CA ARG A 44 -24.88 -13.63 -8.33
C ARG A 44 -23.51 -13.00 -8.05
N LEU A 45 -22.85 -13.42 -6.98
CA LEU A 45 -21.55 -12.90 -6.58
C LEU A 45 -20.45 -13.36 -7.53
N ARG A 46 -20.54 -14.59 -8.04
CA ARG A 46 -19.64 -15.10 -9.08
C ARG A 46 -19.67 -14.25 -10.35
N LYS A 47 -20.84 -13.72 -10.73
CA LYS A 47 -20.92 -12.78 -11.86
C LYS A 47 -20.17 -11.48 -11.59
N ILE A 48 -20.35 -10.89 -10.39
CA ILE A 48 -19.62 -9.67 -9.98
C ILE A 48 -18.11 -9.94 -9.96
N GLU A 49 -17.69 -11.10 -9.48
CA GLU A 49 -16.28 -11.51 -9.44
C GLU A 49 -15.67 -11.56 -10.84
N ILE A 50 -16.35 -12.19 -11.81
CA ILE A 50 -15.90 -12.26 -13.21
C ILE A 50 -15.80 -10.86 -13.83
N ASP A 51 -16.85 -10.04 -13.67
CA ASP A 51 -16.90 -8.68 -14.21
C ASP A 51 -15.80 -7.80 -13.58
N ALA A 52 -15.57 -7.93 -12.28
CA ALA A 52 -14.51 -7.23 -11.56
C ALA A 52 -13.11 -7.69 -12.00
N ASN A 53 -12.92 -8.99 -12.22
CA ASN A 53 -11.64 -9.54 -12.70
C ASN A 53 -11.28 -8.95 -14.06
N TYR A 54 -12.24 -8.90 -15.00
CA TYR A 54 -12.06 -8.27 -16.31
C TYR A 54 -11.77 -6.77 -16.25
N ALA A 55 -12.43 -6.04 -15.33
CA ALA A 55 -12.18 -4.61 -15.12
C ALA A 55 -10.79 -4.35 -14.52
N ILE A 56 -10.38 -5.15 -13.53
CA ILE A 56 -9.08 -5.01 -12.87
C ILE A 56 -7.93 -5.42 -13.80
N GLU A 57 -8.13 -6.40 -14.67
CA GLU A 57 -7.11 -6.76 -15.68
C GLU A 57 -6.80 -5.57 -16.60
N GLN A 58 -7.84 -4.87 -17.08
CA GLN A 58 -7.66 -3.64 -17.86
C GLN A 58 -6.99 -2.53 -17.05
N TYR A 59 -7.40 -2.34 -15.78
CA TYR A 59 -6.75 -1.40 -14.88
C TYR A 59 -5.25 -1.70 -14.73
N LYS A 60 -4.91 -2.98 -14.50
CA LYS A 60 -3.52 -3.45 -14.39
C LYS A 60 -2.75 -3.17 -15.67
N ASP A 61 -3.29 -3.47 -16.84
CA ASP A 61 -2.63 -3.19 -18.12
C ASP A 61 -2.40 -1.68 -18.31
N MET A 62 -3.36 -0.82 -17.94
CA MET A 62 -3.24 0.64 -18.06
C MET A 62 -2.19 1.26 -17.12
N TYR A 63 -2.03 0.73 -15.90
CA TYR A 63 -1.14 1.34 -14.89
C TYR A 63 0.21 0.64 -14.72
N PHE A 64 0.31 -0.65 -15.05
CA PHE A 64 1.49 -1.48 -14.78
C PHE A 64 2.13 -2.09 -16.03
N ASP A 65 1.49 -1.97 -17.22
CA ASP A 65 1.88 -2.52 -18.53
C ASP A 65 2.08 -4.06 -18.59
N SER A 66 2.13 -4.73 -17.43
CA SER A 66 2.43 -6.15 -17.25
C SER A 66 2.14 -6.56 -15.81
N GLY A 67 2.29 -7.85 -15.50
CA GLY A 67 2.03 -8.41 -14.17
C GLY A 67 0.77 -9.28 -14.17
N VAL A 68 0.38 -9.70 -12.97
CA VAL A 68 -0.77 -10.58 -12.75
C VAL A 68 -1.74 -9.86 -11.84
N SER A 69 -3.03 -9.97 -12.15
CA SER A 69 -4.11 -9.51 -11.28
C SER A 69 -5.09 -10.62 -11.02
N SER A 70 -5.74 -10.60 -9.86
CA SER A 70 -6.81 -11.55 -9.54
C SER A 70 -7.81 -10.90 -8.60
N VAL A 71 -9.09 -11.20 -8.81
CA VAL A 71 -10.19 -10.79 -7.95
C VAL A 71 -10.88 -12.03 -7.43
N TYR A 72 -11.09 -12.07 -6.12
CA TYR A 72 -11.83 -13.12 -5.42
C TYR A 72 -12.97 -12.49 -4.63
N ALA A 73 -14.16 -13.05 -4.73
CA ALA A 73 -15.32 -12.58 -3.97
C ALA A 73 -15.90 -13.69 -3.09
N TRP A 74 -16.35 -13.34 -1.90
CA TRP A 74 -17.02 -14.26 -0.99
C TRP A 74 -18.19 -13.60 -0.28
N ASP A 75 -19.19 -14.42 0.04
CA ASP A 75 -20.40 -14.00 0.72
C ASP A 75 -20.14 -13.81 2.22
N LEU A 76 -20.88 -12.86 2.82
CA LEU A 76 -21.01 -12.64 4.26
C LEU A 76 -22.52 -12.70 4.59
N ASP A 77 -22.90 -12.72 5.87
CA ASP A 77 -24.30 -12.95 6.28
C ASP A 77 -25.32 -12.00 5.59
N HIS A 78 -24.99 -10.70 5.51
CA HIS A 78 -25.83 -9.66 4.91
C HIS A 78 -25.05 -8.70 3.99
N SER A 79 -23.88 -9.15 3.54
CA SER A 79 -22.92 -8.36 2.75
C SER A 79 -22.10 -9.30 1.88
N PHE A 80 -21.18 -8.75 1.10
CA PHE A 80 -20.13 -9.54 0.47
C PHE A 80 -18.81 -8.80 0.60
N ALA A 81 -17.72 -9.51 0.39
CA ALA A 81 -16.40 -8.91 0.32
C ALA A 81 -15.63 -9.39 -0.90
N CYS A 82 -14.70 -8.55 -1.34
CA CYS A 82 -13.84 -8.81 -2.47
C CYS A 82 -12.38 -8.57 -2.09
N ALA A 83 -11.50 -9.49 -2.46
CA ALA A 83 -10.06 -9.30 -2.47
C ALA A 83 -9.60 -9.05 -3.90
N ILE A 84 -8.94 -7.93 -4.13
CA ILE A 84 -8.31 -7.56 -5.40
C ILE A 84 -6.80 -7.58 -5.18
N LEU A 85 -6.12 -8.38 -5.97
CA LEU A 85 -4.68 -8.61 -5.89
C LEU A 85 -4.04 -8.17 -7.20
N ILE A 86 -2.95 -7.41 -7.12
CA ILE A 86 -2.12 -7.07 -8.27
C ILE A 86 -0.67 -7.33 -7.88
N LYS A 87 0.03 -8.14 -8.67
CA LYS A 87 1.46 -8.39 -8.53
C LYS A 87 2.19 -7.97 -9.78
N LYS A 88 3.19 -7.10 -9.60
CA LYS A 88 4.07 -6.64 -10.66
C LYS A 88 5.52 -6.82 -10.20
N ASP A 89 6.21 -7.74 -10.84
CA ASP A 89 7.66 -7.89 -10.67
C ASP A 89 8.43 -6.97 -11.62
N GLY A 90 9.59 -6.53 -11.18
CA GLY A 90 10.52 -5.70 -11.93
C GLY A 90 11.08 -6.44 -13.15
N ASP A 91 11.43 -5.69 -14.19
CA ASP A 91 12.01 -6.26 -15.39
C ASP A 91 13.51 -6.52 -15.17
N ALA A 92 13.89 -7.79 -15.09
CA ALA A 92 15.28 -8.24 -14.94
C ALA A 92 16.21 -7.65 -16.03
N LYS A 93 15.69 -7.32 -17.22
CA LYS A 93 16.47 -6.72 -18.31
C LYS A 93 16.83 -5.25 -18.07
N LYS A 94 16.11 -4.55 -17.17
CA LYS A 94 16.33 -3.13 -16.86
C LYS A 94 17.10 -2.89 -15.56
N MET A 95 17.71 -3.93 -14.98
CA MET A 95 18.42 -3.89 -13.68
C MET A 95 17.58 -3.35 -12.52
N ALA A 96 16.26 -3.37 -12.65
CA ALA A 96 15.33 -2.96 -11.60
C ALA A 96 14.80 -4.23 -10.94
N ASN A 97 15.57 -4.79 -10.02
CA ASN A 97 15.07 -5.86 -9.17
C ASN A 97 14.08 -5.22 -8.20
N GLY A 98 12.81 -5.52 -8.35
CA GLY A 98 11.78 -4.95 -7.49
C GLY A 98 10.49 -5.72 -7.63
N SER A 99 9.58 -5.53 -6.69
CA SER A 99 8.26 -6.11 -6.74
C SER A 99 7.28 -5.13 -6.12
N TRP A 100 6.11 -5.05 -6.74
CA TRP A 100 4.97 -4.30 -6.27
C TRP A 100 3.82 -5.27 -6.07
N ASP A 101 3.32 -5.35 -4.85
CA ASP A 101 2.15 -6.13 -4.50
C ASP A 101 1.06 -5.20 -3.96
N SER A 102 -0.07 -5.10 -4.65
CA SER A 102 -1.28 -4.44 -4.16
C SER A 102 -2.27 -5.48 -3.66
N ILE A 103 -2.78 -5.27 -2.45
CA ILE A 103 -3.83 -6.06 -1.82
C ILE A 103 -4.94 -5.09 -1.41
N HIS A 104 -6.11 -5.21 -2.02
CA HIS A 104 -7.29 -4.43 -1.67
C HIS A 104 -8.39 -5.36 -1.18
N ILE A 105 -8.82 -5.17 0.05
CA ILE A 105 -9.97 -5.87 0.62
C ILE A 105 -11.11 -4.87 0.71
N ILE A 106 -12.22 -5.14 0.03
CA ILE A 106 -13.42 -4.31 0.06
C ILE A 106 -14.54 -5.11 0.69
N GLU A 107 -15.14 -4.55 1.74
CA GLU A 107 -16.40 -5.02 2.30
C GLU A 107 -17.54 -4.16 1.75
N VAL A 108 -18.61 -4.78 1.25
CA VAL A 108 -19.76 -4.11 0.65
C VAL A 108 -21.03 -4.47 1.41
N GLN A 109 -21.65 -3.47 2.03
CA GLN A 109 -22.92 -3.61 2.74
C GLN A 109 -24.03 -2.89 1.96
N GLU A 110 -24.90 -3.64 1.31
CA GLU A 110 -26.08 -3.09 0.64
C GLU A 110 -27.05 -2.51 1.68
N LYS A 111 -27.50 -1.25 1.49
CA LYS A 111 -28.48 -0.66 2.40
C LYS A 111 -29.86 -1.28 2.19
N SER A 112 -30.71 -1.24 3.21
CA SER A 112 -32.06 -1.83 3.18
C SER A 112 -32.96 -1.33 2.03
N SER A 113 -32.69 -0.15 1.48
CA SER A 113 -33.41 0.40 0.32
C SER A 113 -33.01 -0.24 -1.02
N GLY A 114 -31.88 -0.96 -1.09
CA GLY A 114 -31.31 -1.55 -2.30
C GLY A 114 -30.77 -0.52 -3.32
N ARG A 115 -30.82 0.78 -3.01
CA ARG A 115 -30.44 1.88 -3.93
C ARG A 115 -29.03 2.41 -3.71
N SER A 116 -28.37 1.98 -2.65
CA SER A 116 -27.01 2.36 -2.31
C SER A 116 -26.35 1.28 -1.47
N ALA A 117 -25.03 1.27 -1.47
CA ALA A 117 -24.24 0.41 -0.62
C ALA A 117 -23.16 1.24 0.10
N HIS A 118 -22.79 0.76 1.29
CA HIS A 118 -21.66 1.23 2.05
C HIS A 118 -20.45 0.36 1.71
N TYR A 119 -19.34 1.00 1.36
CA TYR A 119 -18.10 0.34 0.94
C TYR A 119 -17.01 0.67 1.94
N LYS A 120 -16.31 -0.35 2.42
CA LYS A 120 -15.14 -0.22 3.27
C LYS A 120 -13.94 -0.86 2.60
N LEU A 121 -13.00 -0.04 2.16
CA LEU A 121 -11.77 -0.45 1.50
C LEU A 121 -10.61 -0.45 2.51
N THR A 122 -9.94 -1.60 2.64
CA THR A 122 -8.63 -1.71 3.28
C THR A 122 -7.61 -2.08 2.22
N SER A 123 -6.68 -1.16 1.94
CA SER A 123 -5.64 -1.33 0.93
C SER A 123 -4.28 -1.46 1.58
N THR A 124 -3.50 -2.44 1.16
CA THR A 124 -2.11 -2.62 1.53
C THR A 124 -1.27 -2.69 0.26
N ILE A 125 -0.27 -1.84 0.15
CA ILE A 125 0.77 -1.97 -0.89
C ILE A 125 2.05 -2.42 -0.21
N MET A 126 2.67 -3.46 -0.76
CA MET A 126 4.02 -3.89 -0.42
C MET A 126 4.93 -3.51 -1.58
N LEU A 127 6.05 -2.86 -1.24
CA LEU A 127 7.06 -2.45 -2.19
C LEU A 127 8.40 -3.04 -1.77
N TRP A 128 9.04 -3.70 -2.71
CA TRP A 128 10.42 -4.12 -2.61
C TRP A 128 11.21 -3.57 -3.79
N LEU A 129 12.35 -2.95 -3.52
CA LEU A 129 13.25 -2.38 -4.51
C LEU A 129 14.67 -2.73 -4.11
N LEU A 130 15.37 -3.38 -5.02
CA LEU A 130 16.77 -3.71 -4.92
C LEU A 130 17.50 -3.07 -6.09
N THR A 131 18.37 -2.11 -5.77
CA THR A 131 19.24 -1.48 -6.77
C THR A 131 20.67 -1.95 -6.57
N GLU A 132 21.21 -2.61 -7.60
CA GLU A 132 22.62 -2.98 -7.71
C GLU A 132 23.18 -2.38 -8.99
N SER A 133 24.15 -1.47 -8.87
CA SER A 133 24.79 -0.81 -10.01
C SER A 133 26.30 -0.77 -9.80
N SER A 134 27.06 -0.97 -10.88
CA SER A 134 28.52 -1.00 -10.82
C SER A 134 29.08 0.32 -10.28
N GLY A 135 29.80 0.26 -9.16
CA GLY A 135 30.40 1.43 -8.51
C GLY A 135 29.52 2.16 -7.50
N ARG A 136 28.29 1.70 -7.24
CA ARG A 136 27.43 2.19 -6.14
C ARG A 136 27.14 1.07 -5.14
N PRO A 137 26.97 1.38 -3.84
CA PRO A 137 26.57 0.38 -2.86
C PRO A 137 25.19 -0.19 -3.22
N ARG A 138 25.01 -1.48 -2.95
CA ARG A 138 23.71 -2.15 -3.02
C ARG A 138 22.73 -1.46 -2.08
N ILE A 139 21.57 -1.07 -2.60
CA ILE A 139 20.48 -0.47 -1.82
C ILE A 139 19.28 -1.42 -1.88
N ASP A 140 18.84 -1.88 -0.71
CA ASP A 140 17.65 -2.70 -0.54
C ASP A 140 16.62 -1.89 0.26
N LEU A 141 15.51 -1.55 -0.39
CA LEU A 141 14.41 -0.78 0.17
C LEU A 141 13.16 -1.65 0.14
N SER A 142 12.63 -1.95 1.31
CA SER A 142 11.44 -2.80 1.45
C SER A 142 10.47 -2.22 2.46
N GLY A 143 9.19 -2.53 2.28
CA GLY A 143 8.18 -2.35 3.33
C GLY A 143 6.77 -2.32 2.77
N SER A 144 5.84 -1.87 3.59
CA SER A 144 4.43 -1.88 3.27
C SER A 144 3.71 -0.66 3.83
N LEU A 145 2.66 -0.23 3.13
CA LEU A 145 1.75 0.82 3.59
C LEU A 145 0.32 0.32 3.54
N THR A 146 -0.37 0.37 4.70
CA THR A 146 -1.79 0.06 4.80
C THR A 146 -2.61 1.32 5.06
N ARG A 147 -3.74 1.45 4.36
CA ARG A 147 -4.71 2.53 4.49
C ARG A 147 -6.12 2.00 4.41
N GLN A 148 -7.05 2.72 5.04
CA GLN A 148 -8.47 2.43 5.01
C GLN A 148 -9.25 3.64 4.52
N SER A 149 -10.33 3.40 3.79
CA SER A 149 -11.34 4.39 3.44
C SER A 149 -12.73 3.77 3.43
N GLU A 150 -13.72 4.59 3.75
CA GLU A 150 -15.12 4.20 3.73
C GLU A 150 -15.90 5.22 2.90
N SER A 151 -16.88 4.75 2.13
CA SER A 151 -17.71 5.61 1.28
C SER A 151 -19.07 4.98 1.01
N ASP A 152 -20.10 5.81 0.89
CA ASP A 152 -21.42 5.40 0.42
C ASP A 152 -21.56 5.75 -1.06
N ALA A 153 -22.01 4.80 -1.88
CA ALA A 153 -22.25 5.04 -3.30
C ALA A 153 -23.60 4.46 -3.78
N PRO A 154 -24.27 5.11 -4.75
CA PRO A 154 -25.53 4.64 -5.29
C PRO A 154 -25.36 3.38 -6.14
N LEU A 155 -26.43 2.59 -6.22
CA LEU A 155 -26.58 1.42 -7.09
C LEU A 155 -27.62 1.75 -8.16
N VAL A 156 -27.16 1.94 -9.39
CA VAL A 156 -28.01 2.30 -10.54
C VAL A 156 -28.29 1.08 -11.41
N ASP A 157 -27.27 0.26 -11.64
CA ASP A 157 -27.27 -0.87 -12.55
C ASP A 157 -26.50 -2.08 -11.97
N SER A 158 -26.47 -3.18 -12.71
CA SER A 158 -25.78 -4.40 -12.28
C SER A 158 -24.26 -4.25 -12.16
N TYR A 159 -23.66 -3.26 -12.84
CA TYR A 159 -22.21 -2.99 -12.80
C TYR A 159 -21.81 -1.97 -11.75
N SER A 160 -22.77 -1.37 -11.05
CA SER A 160 -22.53 -0.29 -10.08
C SER A 160 -21.52 -0.67 -9.01
N HIS A 161 -21.56 -1.91 -8.51
CA HIS A 161 -20.57 -2.38 -7.53
C HIS A 161 -19.15 -2.36 -8.12
N VAL A 162 -18.95 -2.91 -9.32
CA VAL A 162 -17.63 -2.97 -9.97
C VAL A 162 -17.08 -1.56 -10.21
N ILE A 163 -17.94 -0.64 -10.71
CA ILE A 163 -17.56 0.75 -10.98
C ILE A 163 -17.20 1.48 -9.67
N ASN A 164 -18.02 1.36 -8.64
CA ASN A 164 -17.80 2.02 -7.36
C ASN A 164 -16.52 1.49 -6.68
N MET A 165 -16.31 0.17 -6.69
CA MET A 165 -15.08 -0.45 -6.19
C MET A 165 -13.84 0.02 -6.96
N GLY A 166 -13.90 0.02 -8.29
CA GLY A 166 -12.79 0.45 -9.14
C GLY A 166 -12.35 1.89 -8.86
N LYS A 167 -13.30 2.83 -8.73
CA LYS A 167 -13.02 4.23 -8.37
C LYS A 167 -12.31 4.35 -7.02
N MET A 168 -12.78 3.62 -6.02
CA MET A 168 -12.17 3.64 -4.69
C MET A 168 -10.75 3.08 -4.70
N ILE A 169 -10.51 2.01 -5.45
CA ILE A 169 -9.18 1.39 -5.60
C ILE A 169 -8.22 2.37 -6.27
N GLU A 170 -8.62 2.96 -7.40
CA GLU A 170 -7.80 3.89 -8.16
C GLU A 170 -7.40 5.11 -7.32
N GLU A 171 -8.36 5.75 -6.64
CA GLU A 171 -8.10 6.91 -5.79
C GLU A 171 -7.14 6.55 -4.64
N MET A 172 -7.37 5.41 -3.97
CA MET A 172 -6.55 4.98 -2.85
C MET A 172 -5.13 4.61 -3.30
N GLU A 173 -4.97 3.88 -4.40
CA GLU A 173 -3.66 3.55 -4.96
C GLU A 173 -2.87 4.81 -5.32
N ASN A 174 -3.50 5.79 -5.98
CA ASN A 174 -2.82 7.03 -6.35
C ASN A 174 -2.33 7.79 -5.11
N LYS A 175 -3.14 7.85 -4.06
CA LYS A 175 -2.76 8.48 -2.79
C LYS A 175 -1.63 7.72 -2.07
N MET A 176 -1.69 6.40 -2.05
CA MET A 176 -0.66 5.57 -1.42
C MET A 176 0.66 5.61 -2.22
N ARG A 177 0.62 5.61 -3.55
CA ARG A 177 1.79 5.76 -4.42
C ARG A 177 2.53 7.07 -4.15
N GLY A 178 1.80 8.17 -4.02
CA GLY A 178 2.36 9.45 -3.59
C GLY A 178 3.02 9.38 -2.21
N SER A 179 2.36 8.72 -1.24
CA SER A 179 2.89 8.54 0.12
C SER A 179 4.16 7.69 0.17
N LEU A 180 4.19 6.59 -0.61
CA LEU A 180 5.35 5.71 -0.71
C LEU A 180 6.55 6.46 -1.28
N ASN A 181 6.37 7.28 -2.32
CA ASN A 181 7.45 8.09 -2.88
C ASN A 181 8.10 9.00 -1.82
N THR A 182 7.29 9.72 -1.05
CA THR A 182 7.78 10.61 0.02
C THR A 182 8.46 9.85 1.17
N ILE A 183 7.93 8.70 1.58
CA ILE A 183 8.48 7.95 2.71
C ILE A 183 9.77 7.23 2.30
N TYR A 184 9.78 6.52 1.18
CA TYR A 184 10.91 5.67 0.79
C TYR A 184 12.11 6.45 0.31
N PHE A 185 11.89 7.48 -0.53
CA PHE A 185 13.00 8.25 -1.10
C PHE A 185 13.27 9.53 -0.34
N GLY A 186 12.24 10.18 0.21
CA GLY A 186 12.40 11.40 1.00
C GLY A 186 12.95 11.11 2.39
N LYS A 187 12.14 10.51 3.26
CA LYS A 187 12.52 10.32 4.68
C LYS A 187 13.75 9.44 4.88
N THR A 188 13.91 8.38 4.09
CA THR A 188 15.11 7.53 4.19
C THR A 188 16.38 8.30 3.83
N TYR A 189 16.32 9.16 2.80
CA TYR A 189 17.44 10.01 2.41
C TYR A 189 17.78 11.02 3.52
N ASP A 190 16.77 11.66 4.12
CA ASP A 190 16.96 12.60 5.21
C ASP A 190 17.66 11.93 6.42
N ILE A 191 17.19 10.74 6.81
CA ILE A 191 17.79 9.97 7.92
C ILE A 191 19.24 9.61 7.63
N ILE A 192 19.54 9.12 6.42
CA ILE A 192 20.93 8.76 6.02
C ILE A 192 21.81 10.02 6.00
N SER A 193 21.30 11.14 5.51
CA SER A 193 22.01 12.41 5.45
C SER A 193 22.32 12.95 6.85
N CYS A 194 21.45 12.73 7.83
CA CYS A 194 21.71 13.07 9.23
C CYS A 194 22.80 12.18 9.87
N LEU A 195 22.85 10.89 9.51
CA LEU A 195 23.84 9.94 10.08
C LEU A 195 25.26 10.19 9.56
N ARG A 196 25.39 10.69 8.33
CA ARG A 196 26.68 11.03 7.73
C ARG A 196 26.64 12.46 7.20
N SER A 197 27.04 13.40 8.06
CA SER A 197 27.26 14.78 7.64
C SER A 197 28.37 14.82 6.58
N MET A 198 27.98 15.17 5.36
CA MET A 198 28.93 15.50 4.29
C MET A 198 29.47 16.94 4.45
N GLU A 199 28.81 17.74 5.30
CA GLU A 199 29.25 19.09 5.61
C GLU A 199 30.56 19.06 6.40
N THR A 200 31.53 19.76 5.84
CA THR A 200 32.78 20.04 6.51
C THR A 200 32.51 20.84 7.79
N LYS A 201 33.46 20.80 8.73
CA LYS A 201 33.37 21.62 9.94
C LYS A 201 33.20 23.11 9.59
N GLN A 202 33.87 23.55 8.53
CA GLN A 202 33.84 24.94 8.07
C GLN A 202 32.45 25.37 7.63
N GLU A 203 31.75 24.56 6.82
CA GLU A 203 30.38 24.88 6.36
C GLU A 203 29.38 24.95 7.53
N ARG A 204 29.57 24.12 8.56
CA ARG A 204 28.76 24.17 9.78
C ARG A 204 29.04 25.44 10.60
N ASP A 205 30.30 25.85 10.71
CA ASP A 205 30.68 27.08 11.40
C ASP A 205 30.13 28.31 10.65
N GLU A 206 30.14 28.30 9.32
CA GLU A 206 29.55 29.34 8.46
C GLU A 206 28.02 29.39 8.58
N GLN A 207 27.32 28.25 8.56
CA GLN A 207 25.86 28.20 8.81
C GLN A 207 25.50 28.73 10.20
N ALA A 208 26.28 28.38 11.24
CA ALA A 208 26.04 28.87 12.60
C ALA A 208 26.23 30.39 12.71
N GLN A 209 27.24 30.95 12.03
CA GLN A 209 27.42 32.40 11.94
C GLN A 209 26.25 33.07 11.21
N LEU A 210 25.81 32.51 10.08
CA LEU A 210 24.69 33.05 9.32
C LEU A 210 23.38 33.02 10.12
N GLN A 211 23.13 31.95 10.89
CA GLN A 211 21.98 31.87 11.80
C GLN A 211 22.04 32.94 12.90
N GLN A 212 23.22 33.20 13.47
CA GLN A 212 23.41 34.27 14.44
C GLN A 212 23.17 35.65 13.84
N GLU A 213 23.65 35.90 12.62
CA GLU A 213 23.43 37.15 11.90
C GLU A 213 21.94 37.37 11.58
N LEU A 214 21.25 36.32 11.11
CA LEU A 214 19.81 36.36 10.86
C LEU A 214 19.01 36.66 12.13
N ALA A 215 19.34 35.98 13.24
CA ALA A 215 18.69 36.21 14.53
C ALA A 215 18.88 37.67 15.00
N ARG A 216 20.09 38.23 14.84
CA ARG A 216 20.37 39.63 15.13
C ARG A 216 19.59 40.58 14.23
N ALA A 217 19.54 40.32 12.92
CA ALA A 217 18.82 41.15 11.95
C ALA A 217 17.31 41.16 12.22
N ILE A 218 16.73 40.02 12.62
CA ILE A 218 15.31 39.92 13.01
C ILE A 218 15.05 40.74 14.28
N HIS A 219 15.93 40.66 15.28
CA HIS A 219 15.79 41.43 16.52
C HIS A 219 15.86 42.94 16.27
N CYS A 220 16.83 43.40 15.48
CA CYS A 220 16.95 44.82 15.10
C CYS A 220 15.72 45.32 14.31
N ARG A 221 15.12 44.48 13.43
CA ARG A 221 13.87 44.84 12.76
C ARG A 221 12.71 45.00 13.75
N GLN A 222 12.55 44.06 14.69
CA GLN A 222 11.47 44.14 15.69
C GLN A 222 11.58 45.38 16.60
N ASP A 223 12.80 45.78 16.96
CA ASP A 223 13.02 46.99 17.76
C ASP A 223 12.77 48.28 16.96
N SER A 224 12.96 48.23 15.64
CA SER A 224 12.63 49.35 14.74
C SER A 224 11.12 49.55 14.63
N PHE A 225 10.33 48.47 14.58
CA PHE A 225 8.86 48.51 14.56
C PHE A 225 8.21 48.90 15.89
N LYS A 226 8.94 48.82 17.02
CA LYS A 226 8.43 49.24 18.34
C LYS A 226 8.73 50.70 18.67
N LYS A 227 9.53 51.38 17.84
CA LYS A 227 9.93 52.78 18.04
C LYS A 227 9.13 53.77 17.17
N GLU A 228 8.23 53.27 16.33
CA GLU A 228 7.15 54.03 15.68
C GLU A 228 5.84 53.88 16.48
#